data_AF-A0A7K3GJ49-F1
#
_entry.id   AF-A0A7K3GJ49-F1
#
_cell.length_a   1.000
_cell.length_b   1.000
_cell.length_c   1.000
_cell.angle_alpha   90.00
_cell.angle_beta   90.00
_cell.angle_gamma   90.00
#
_symmetry.space_group_name_H-M   'P 1'
#
loop_
_entity.id
_entity.type
_entity.pdbx_description
1 polymer ?
#
loop_
_entity_poly.entity_id
_entity_poly.type
_entity_poly.pdbx_seq_one_letter_code
_entity_poly.pdbx_strand_id
1 'polypeptide(L)' 'MTSPSVLPAPHASTLDLDGRTALVTGAAGGIGRACALRLAAA' A
#
# COMPACT_ATOMS: atom_id res chain seq x y z
N MET A 1 -12.58 22.05 -23.76
CA MET A 1 -11.65 21.03 -23.24
C MET A 1 -12.19 20.58 -21.89
N THR A 2 -12.78 19.39 -21.81
CA THR A 2 -13.44 18.86 -20.61
C THR A 2 -12.39 18.22 -19.69
N SER A 3 -12.37 18.62 -18.41
CA SER A 3 -11.47 18.05 -17.40
C SER A 3 -11.80 16.58 -17.11
N PRO A 4 -10.81 15.70 -16.89
CA PRO A 4 -11.08 14.33 -16.49
C PRO A 4 -11.67 14.32 -15.06
N SER A 5 -12.85 13.71 -14.92
CA SER A 5 -13.44 13.43 -13.61
C SER A 5 -12.68 12.26 -12.97
N VAL A 6 -11.99 12.51 -11.85
CA VAL A 6 -11.37 11.45 -11.04
C VAL A 6 -12.48 10.69 -10.33
N LEU A 7 -12.70 9.44 -10.73
CA LEU A 7 -13.50 8.52 -9.94
C LEU A 7 -12.77 8.22 -8.62
N PRO A 8 -13.45 8.21 -7.47
CA PRO A 8 -12.86 7.80 -6.21
C PRO A 8 -12.24 6.40 -6.36
N ALA A 9 -10.95 6.28 -6.07
CA ALA A 9 -10.30 4.99 -6.05
C ALA A 9 -10.96 4.11 -4.97
N PRO A 10 -11.14 2.81 -5.20
CA PRO A 10 -11.65 1.90 -4.17
C PRO A 10 -10.81 2.04 -2.90
N HIS A 11 -11.48 2.19 -1.76
CA HIS A 11 -10.79 2.12 -0.47
C HIS A 11 -10.14 0.74 -0.35
N ALA A 12 -8.83 0.71 -0.13
CA ALA A 12 -8.14 -0.55 0.12
C ALA A 12 -8.77 -1.20 1.36
N SER A 13 -9.41 -2.35 1.16
CA SER A 13 -9.91 -3.18 2.25
C SER A 13 -8.74 -3.53 3.17
N THR A 14 -8.96 -3.46 4.48
CA THR A 14 -7.98 -3.93 5.48
C THR A 14 -7.66 -5.39 5.20
N LEU A 15 -6.41 -5.68 4.81
CA LEU A 15 -5.93 -7.05 4.68
C LEU A 15 -5.60 -7.56 6.08
N ASP A 16 -6.17 -8.70 6.48
CA ASP A 16 -5.73 -9.41 7.69
C ASP A 16 -4.47 -10.22 7.35
N LEU A 17 -3.34 -9.79 7.92
CA LEU A 17 -2.03 -10.42 7.74
C LEU A 17 -1.49 -11.03 9.05
N ASP A 18 -2.33 -11.25 10.05
CA ASP A 18 -1.88 -11.79 11.33
C ASP A 18 -1.12 -13.12 11.17
N GLY A 19 -0.03 -13.25 11.93
CA GLY A 19 0.88 -14.40 11.88
C GLY A 19 1.67 -14.59 10.58
N ARG A 20 1.59 -13.66 9.60
CA ARG A 20 2.34 -13.76 8.33
C ARG A 20 3.64 -12.97 8.36
N THR A 21 4.65 -13.44 7.62
CA THR A 21 5.92 -12.72 7.42
C THR A 21 6.03 -12.25 5.97
N ALA A 22 6.41 -10.99 5.79
CA ALA A 22 6.65 -10.41 4.47
C ALA A 22 8.12 -10.01 4.30
N LEU A 23 8.72 -10.37 3.15
CA LEU A 23 10.04 -9.91 2.74
C LEU A 23 9.90 -8.74 1.76
N VAL A 24 10.52 -7.60 2.08
CA VAL A 24 10.51 -6.40 1.23
C VAL A 24 11.94 -6.05 0.82
N THR A 25 12.23 -6.10 -0.48
CA THR A 25 13.50 -5.63 -1.03
C THR A 25 13.46 -4.11 -1.27
N GLY A 26 14.61 -3.45 -1.17
CA GLY A 26 14.68 -1.99 -1.38
C GLY A 26 13.92 -1.16 -0.33
N ALA A 27 13.72 -1.68 0.88
CA ALA A 27 12.92 -1.04 1.93
C ALA A 27 13.56 0.24 2.54
N ALA A 28 14.77 0.61 2.12
CA ALA A 28 15.46 1.80 2.60
C ALA A 28 14.75 3.12 2.22
N GLY A 29 13.95 3.14 1.15
CA GLY A 29 13.28 4.36 0.68
C GLY A 29 12.14 4.13 -0.31
N GLY A 30 11.54 5.23 -0.77
CA GLY A 30 10.51 5.23 -1.81
C GLY A 30 9.34 4.26 -1.54
N ILE A 31 8.95 3.54 -2.60
CA ILE A 31 7.84 2.58 -2.57
C ILE A 31 8.13 1.43 -1.60
N GLY A 32 9.38 0.93 -1.57
CA GLY A 32 9.77 -0.16 -0.67
C GLY A 32 9.51 0.18 0.80
N ARG A 33 9.91 1.37 1.24
CA ARG A 33 9.63 1.85 2.60
C ARG A 33 8.14 2.01 2.86
N ALA A 34 7.39 2.57 1.91
CA ALA A 34 5.94 2.74 2.05
C ALA A 34 5.19 1.39 2.13
N CYS A 35 5.62 0.39 1.37
CA CYS A 35 5.07 -0.96 1.43
C CYS A 35 5.40 -1.63 2.76
N ALA A 36 6.65 -1.57 3.24
CA ALA A 36 7.04 -2.15 4.53
C ALA A 36 6.21 -1.59 5.69
N LEU A 37 5.98 -0.27 5.72
CA LEU A 37 5.17 0.37 6.75
C LEU A 37 3.70 -0.04 6.67
N ARG A 38 3.11 -0.15 5.47
CA ARG A 38 1.73 -0.63 5.34
C ARG A 38 1.59 -2.09 5.74
N LEU A 39 2.54 -2.95 5.36
CA LEU A 39 2.53 -4.37 5.70
C LEU A 39 2.66 -4.60 7.21
N ALA A 40 3.42 -3.76 7.92
CA ALA A 40 3.52 -3.84 9.38
C ALA A 40 2.28 -3.31 10.12
N ALA A 41 1.41 -2.56 9.44
CA ALA A 41 0.19 -1.98 10.00
C ALA A 41 -1.09 -2.76 9.61
N ALA A 42 -0.94 -3.80 8.79
CA ALA A 42 -1.99 -4.69 8.34
C ALA A 42 -2.02 -5.94 9.23
#